data_AF-A0A0P1L4Y4-F1
#
_entry.id   AF-A0A0P1L4Y4-F1
#
_cell.length_a   1.000
_cell.length_b   1.000
_cell.length_c   1.000
_cell.angle_alpha   90.00
_cell.angle_beta   90.00
_cell.angle_gamma   90.00
#
_symmetry.space_group_name_H-M   'P 1'
#
loop_
_entity.id
_entity.type
_entity.pdbx_description
1 polymer ?
#
loop_
_entity_poly.entity_id
_entity_poly.type
_entity_poly.pdbx_seq_one_letter_code
_entity_poly.pdbx_strand_id
1 'polypeptide(L)'
;MGLLATLGSGIAKNGIREPSIVAEKALRAVPTKGRCGVDLKIDKRSEVQPTNLRNEYVLRNIHMIGKDSNFERTAVQDYLSPFSSYQFARHKLPCPYNEDRAVANYRALKKLKSSKNSETLLFNSSRQYVEEMIPLLVTLTPQEVSTGHAKRIFRSEVFKEIPPITDFTQNAEAFANYVTLLTHSKFYYKKSSFLNGVIPKILRNILHPSNMKTIQFRDVNVYNDVIYFFSEKCDYATCRELFSQMKLESVKPNTKTFNLMLRNVLKNSHVRKLRHPLHDAVYYLKQMQHHGIKADAVTWVTCFNMLLEDMSRDVFLEKLIKSNVPITPQLVLAVLTSNPLNSSQTLKFLSEYSVPLNPKLFNFCMKKLLSEEKYEAAWAFVDHAHKNAGFGLDHESLNLFLRCFAEAGRLDLALLTFNTACKRYQINANLHSFDMLFKALVRNGYTSNFPIVLEFLLRKRRRHTEGVQVFSYWLSKARSIAKFNMKRQVTENDIEKANLLLDSALWTSKGLRWKCWRESESSQRKVFRYLGCIPTTVKPKPKHFVHDTSLEASAKKVKYKSRIRYLAIQNAMATRVPYAHDRYRALKEELRYRGIM
;
A
#
# COMPACT_ATOMS: atom_id res chain seq x y z
N MET A 1 34.35 -0.04 12.07
CA MET A 1 33.48 0.60 13.08
C MET A 1 32.07 0.08 12.89
N GLY A 2 31.29 -0.15 13.94
CA GLY A 2 29.91 -0.61 13.77
C GLY A 2 29.04 0.44 13.07
N LEU A 3 28.08 0.00 12.27
CA LEU A 3 27.21 0.81 11.40
C LEU A 3 26.66 2.10 12.04
N LEU A 4 26.24 2.03 13.30
CA LEU A 4 25.67 3.16 14.04
C LEU A 4 26.72 4.19 14.44
N ALA A 5 27.94 3.76 14.78
CA ALA A 5 29.03 4.67 15.09
C ALA A 5 29.45 5.45 13.84
N THR A 6 29.53 4.76 12.70
CA THR A 6 29.81 5.39 11.40
C THR A 6 28.73 6.41 11.02
N LEU A 7 27.45 6.07 11.20
CA LEU A 7 26.35 7.01 10.96
C LEU A 7 26.41 8.20 11.91
N GLY A 8 26.60 7.97 13.21
CA GLY A 8 26.67 9.01 14.24
C GLY A 8 27.79 10.00 13.97
N SER A 9 29.00 9.51 13.66
CA SER A 9 30.12 10.36 13.26
C SER A 9 29.80 11.17 12.00
N GLY A 10 29.16 10.56 11.01
CA GLY A 10 28.71 11.25 9.80
C GLY A 10 27.71 12.38 10.10
N ILE A 11 26.73 12.13 10.98
CA ILE A 11 25.74 13.15 11.39
C ILE A 11 26.42 14.29 12.13
N ALA A 12 27.30 13.99 13.09
CA ALA A 12 28.02 15.01 13.85
C ALA A 12 28.88 15.91 12.96
N LYS A 13 29.48 15.34 11.90
CA LYS A 13 30.33 16.08 10.96
C LYS A 13 29.55 16.89 9.92
N ASN A 14 28.51 16.31 9.33
CA ASN A 14 27.88 16.84 8.12
C ASN A 14 26.44 17.36 8.34
N GLY A 15 25.87 17.11 9.52
CA GLY A 15 24.46 17.35 9.81
C GLY A 15 23.51 16.46 9.01
N ILE A 16 22.21 16.72 9.16
CA ILE A 16 21.15 16.05 8.40
C ILE A 16 20.57 17.04 7.41
N ARG A 17 20.46 16.62 6.15
CA ARG A 17 19.85 17.43 5.08
C ARG A 17 18.55 16.81 4.64
N GLU A 18 17.49 17.61 4.64
CA GLU A 18 16.19 17.20 4.13
C GLU A 18 16.04 17.57 2.64
N PRO A 19 15.29 16.78 1.85
CA PRO A 19 14.89 17.20 0.52
C PRO A 19 13.97 18.41 0.59
N SER A 20 14.22 19.39 -0.27
CA SER A 20 13.43 20.62 -0.38
C SER A 20 11.95 20.30 -0.53
N ILE A 21 11.13 20.80 0.38
CA ILE A 21 9.67 20.78 0.23
C ILE A 21 9.33 21.98 -0.64
N VAL A 22 9.25 21.79 -1.96
CA VAL A 22 8.70 22.82 -2.83
C VAL A 22 7.19 22.82 -2.62
N ALA A 23 6.68 23.87 -1.96
CA ALA A 23 5.26 24.18 -1.93
C ALA A 23 4.86 24.68 -3.32
N GLU A 24 4.56 23.76 -4.23
CA GLU A 24 4.03 24.13 -5.54
C GLU A 24 2.56 24.51 -5.40
N LYS A 25 2.12 25.51 -6.18
CA LYS A 25 0.72 25.96 -6.28
C LYS A 25 -0.14 24.71 -6.33
N ALA A 26 -0.90 24.47 -5.27
CA ALA A 26 -1.77 23.32 -5.17
C ALA A 26 -2.43 23.13 -6.53
N LEU A 27 -2.18 21.99 -7.19
CA LEU A 27 -3.16 21.46 -8.12
C LEU A 27 -4.40 21.40 -7.26
N ARG A 28 -5.24 22.44 -7.40
CA ARG A 28 -6.46 22.59 -6.63
C ARG A 28 -7.12 21.24 -6.84
N ALA A 29 -7.25 20.45 -5.76
CA ALA A 29 -8.36 19.52 -5.72
C ALA A 29 -9.52 20.41 -6.11
N VAL A 30 -10.07 20.21 -7.31
CA VAL A 30 -11.13 21.07 -7.84
C VAL A 30 -12.09 21.21 -6.67
N PRO A 31 -12.30 22.44 -6.15
CA PRO A 31 -13.19 22.60 -5.04
C PRO A 31 -14.47 21.93 -5.47
N THR A 32 -14.98 20.97 -4.70
CA THR A 32 -16.36 20.52 -4.87
C THR A 32 -17.27 21.66 -4.39
N LYS A 33 -17.18 22.83 -5.03
CA LYS A 33 -18.21 23.85 -5.07
C LYS A 33 -18.98 23.58 -6.35
N GLY A 34 -19.91 22.68 -6.20
CA GLY A 34 -20.98 22.41 -7.13
C GLY A 34 -22.00 21.67 -6.31
N ARG A 35 -23.13 22.33 -6.02
CA ARG A 35 -24.37 21.63 -5.71
C ARG A 35 -24.64 20.69 -6.89
N CYS A 36 -24.06 19.49 -6.87
CA CYS A 36 -24.61 18.39 -7.63
C CYS A 36 -25.73 17.81 -6.77
N GLY A 37 -26.88 18.51 -6.81
CA GLY A 37 -28.15 17.82 -6.81
C GLY A 37 -28.23 17.03 -8.11
N VAL A 38 -27.42 15.98 -8.21
CA VAL A 38 -27.73 14.86 -9.07
C VAL A 38 -28.32 13.89 -8.09
N ASP A 39 -29.64 13.71 -8.19
CA ASP A 39 -30.31 12.59 -7.55
C ASP A 39 -29.39 11.38 -7.69
N LEU A 40 -28.89 10.91 -6.55
CA LEU A 40 -28.44 9.53 -6.43
C LEU A 40 -29.70 8.71 -6.73
N LYS A 41 -30.01 8.54 -8.03
CA LYS A 41 -30.68 7.36 -8.53
C LYS A 41 -29.78 6.25 -8.05
N ILE A 42 -30.12 5.75 -6.86
CA ILE A 42 -29.89 4.39 -6.43
C ILE A 42 -29.99 3.61 -7.72
N ASP A 43 -28.87 3.00 -8.17
CA ASP A 43 -28.86 2.08 -9.30
C ASP A 43 -30.16 1.29 -9.17
N LYS A 44 -31.14 1.59 -10.04
CA LYS A 44 -32.21 0.65 -10.32
C LYS A 44 -31.41 -0.58 -10.68
N ARG A 45 -31.44 -1.58 -9.78
CA ARG A 45 -30.73 -2.85 -9.90
C ARG A 45 -30.55 -3.10 -11.39
N SER A 46 -29.32 -2.91 -11.89
CA SER A 46 -29.01 -3.24 -13.28
C SER A 46 -29.59 -4.62 -13.44
N GLU A 47 -30.58 -4.79 -14.32
CA GLU A 47 -31.40 -5.99 -14.42
C GLU A 47 -30.48 -7.18 -14.19
N VAL A 48 -30.64 -7.82 -13.03
CA VAL A 48 -29.72 -8.85 -12.61
C VAL A 48 -30.02 -9.99 -13.55
N GLN A 49 -29.28 -10.08 -14.65
CA GLN A 49 -29.29 -11.25 -15.49
C GLN A 49 -29.17 -12.44 -14.53
N PRO A 50 -30.10 -13.41 -14.58
CA PRO A 50 -30.13 -14.50 -13.63
C PRO A 50 -28.73 -15.08 -13.48
N THR A 51 -28.31 -15.34 -12.25
CA THR A 51 -26.94 -15.83 -11.97
C THR A 51 -26.54 -17.01 -12.85
N ASN A 52 -27.53 -17.81 -13.27
CA ASN A 52 -27.34 -18.93 -14.19
C ASN A 52 -26.92 -18.49 -15.61
N LEU A 53 -27.57 -17.48 -16.20
CA LEU A 53 -27.20 -16.94 -17.52
C LEU A 53 -25.78 -16.35 -17.52
N ARG A 54 -25.41 -15.65 -16.44
CA ARG A 54 -24.06 -15.09 -16.31
C ARG A 54 -22.99 -16.18 -16.15
N ASN A 55 -23.33 -17.27 -15.46
CA ASN A 55 -22.46 -18.44 -15.35
C ASN A 55 -22.24 -19.09 -16.72
N GLU A 56 -23.30 -19.30 -17.48
CA GLU A 56 -23.22 -19.84 -18.84
C GLU A 56 -22.38 -18.95 -19.75
N TYR A 57 -22.58 -17.64 -19.71
CA TYR A 57 -21.78 -16.68 -20.49
C TYR A 57 -20.29 -16.81 -20.17
N VAL A 58 -19.90 -16.86 -18.89
CA VAL A 58 -18.49 -17.02 -18.51
C VAL A 58 -17.95 -18.39 -18.92
N LEU A 59 -18.74 -19.46 -18.75
CA LEU A 59 -18.33 -20.83 -19.11
C LEU A 59 -18.08 -20.97 -20.62
N ARG A 60 -18.97 -20.44 -21.46
CA ARG A 60 -18.81 -20.45 -22.92
C ARG A 60 -17.53 -19.72 -23.38
N ASN A 61 -17.14 -18.68 -22.64
CA ASN A 61 -16.00 -17.83 -22.98
C ASN A 61 -14.72 -18.13 -22.16
N ILE A 62 -14.70 -19.19 -21.34
CA ILE A 62 -13.61 -19.43 -20.38
C ILE A 62 -12.25 -19.66 -21.06
N HIS A 63 -12.25 -20.23 -22.27
CA HIS A 63 -11.05 -20.46 -23.07
C HIS A 63 -10.31 -19.16 -23.43
N MET A 64 -10.99 -18.02 -23.48
CA MET A 64 -10.41 -16.71 -23.82
C MET A 64 -9.89 -15.92 -22.62
N ILE A 65 -10.42 -16.16 -21.42
CA ILE A 65 -10.18 -15.31 -20.24
C ILE A 65 -9.77 -16.09 -18.98
N GLY A 66 -9.87 -17.41 -19.04
CA GLY A 66 -9.61 -18.34 -17.95
C GLY A 66 -8.13 -18.61 -17.75
N LYS A 67 -7.84 -19.58 -16.88
CA LYS A 67 -6.48 -20.07 -16.71
C LYS A 67 -5.98 -20.61 -18.06
N ASP A 68 -4.70 -20.39 -18.36
CA ASP A 68 -4.02 -20.88 -19.57
C ASP A 68 -4.46 -20.23 -20.91
N SER A 69 -5.46 -19.35 -20.89
CA SER A 69 -5.87 -18.52 -22.05
C SER A 69 -4.81 -17.53 -22.55
N ASN A 70 -3.75 -17.30 -21.76
CA ASN A 70 -2.76 -16.24 -21.97
C ASN A 70 -3.34 -14.81 -22.10
N PHE A 71 -4.61 -14.57 -21.75
CA PHE A 71 -5.31 -13.28 -21.91
C PHE A 71 -4.47 -12.02 -21.61
N GLU A 72 -3.90 -11.95 -20.41
CA GLU A 72 -3.07 -10.78 -20.00
C GLU A 72 -1.75 -10.71 -20.78
N ARG A 73 -1.21 -11.85 -21.23
CA ARG A 73 0.04 -11.91 -21.99
C ARG A 73 -0.19 -11.52 -23.45
N THR A 74 -1.27 -11.99 -24.07
CA THR A 74 -1.73 -11.53 -25.39
C THR A 74 -1.94 -10.02 -25.35
N ALA A 75 -2.53 -9.50 -24.27
CA ALA A 75 -2.72 -8.07 -24.14
C ALA A 75 -1.43 -7.24 -24.13
N VAL A 76 -0.38 -7.78 -23.53
CA VAL A 76 0.93 -7.15 -23.59
C VAL A 76 1.59 -7.35 -24.95
N GLN A 77 1.46 -8.52 -25.56
CA GLN A 77 2.01 -8.79 -26.89
C GLN A 77 1.45 -7.81 -27.92
N ASP A 78 0.14 -7.55 -27.91
CA ASP A 78 -0.51 -6.55 -28.77
C ASP A 78 0.09 -5.16 -28.55
N TYR A 79 0.24 -4.75 -27.28
CA TYR A 79 0.80 -3.45 -26.90
C TYR A 79 2.23 -3.27 -27.42
N LEU A 80 3.03 -4.35 -27.40
CA LEU A 80 4.42 -4.35 -27.83
C LEU A 80 4.59 -4.63 -29.33
N SER A 81 3.52 -4.97 -30.05
CA SER A 81 3.55 -5.30 -31.48
C SER A 81 4.18 -4.20 -32.36
N PRO A 82 4.01 -2.88 -32.09
CA PRO A 82 4.66 -1.85 -32.89
C PRO A 82 6.19 -1.83 -32.74
N PHE A 83 6.72 -2.51 -31.72
CA PHE A 83 8.16 -2.65 -31.48
C PHE A 83 8.67 -4.05 -31.82
N SER A 84 8.05 -4.77 -32.76
CA SER A 84 8.40 -6.15 -33.13
C SER A 84 9.87 -6.34 -33.55
N SER A 85 10.52 -5.29 -34.07
CA SER A 85 11.96 -5.30 -34.41
C SER A 85 12.89 -5.30 -33.20
N TYR A 86 12.39 -4.95 -32.01
CA TYR A 86 13.16 -4.90 -30.77
C TYR A 86 12.94 -6.16 -29.94
N GLN A 87 13.95 -6.57 -29.17
CA GLN A 87 13.84 -7.80 -28.37
C GLN A 87 13.15 -7.55 -27.03
N PHE A 88 11.83 -7.75 -26.96
CA PHE A 88 11.10 -7.81 -25.70
C PHE A 88 10.76 -9.25 -25.30
N ALA A 89 11.01 -9.60 -24.03
CA ALA A 89 10.77 -10.95 -23.52
C ALA A 89 9.31 -11.43 -23.67
N ARG A 90 8.34 -10.50 -23.63
CA ARG A 90 6.89 -10.79 -23.75
C ARG A 90 6.36 -10.74 -25.19
N HIS A 91 7.22 -10.64 -26.22
CA HIS A 91 6.80 -10.82 -27.61
C HIS A 91 6.46 -12.27 -27.97
N LYS A 92 7.09 -13.24 -27.29
CA LYS A 92 6.87 -14.67 -27.54
C LYS A 92 5.87 -15.25 -26.53
N LEU A 93 4.85 -15.96 -27.04
CA LEU A 93 3.93 -16.77 -26.24
C LEU A 93 4.12 -18.26 -26.58
N PRO A 94 4.18 -19.15 -25.58
CA PRO A 94 4.29 -18.89 -24.14
C PRO A 94 5.71 -18.43 -23.74
N CYS A 95 5.81 -17.61 -22.68
CA CYS A 95 7.09 -17.29 -22.04
C CYS A 95 7.22 -18.17 -20.78
N PRO A 96 7.96 -19.30 -20.82
CA PRO A 96 8.06 -20.22 -19.70
C PRO A 96 8.88 -19.58 -18.57
N TYR A 97 8.29 -19.46 -17.39
CA TYR A 97 9.00 -19.07 -16.18
C TYR A 97 9.36 -20.35 -15.40
N ASN A 98 10.65 -20.54 -15.12
CA ASN A 98 11.11 -21.71 -14.36
C ASN A 98 10.81 -21.50 -12.86
N GLU A 99 9.59 -21.88 -12.46
CA GLU A 99 9.11 -21.74 -11.09
C GLU A 99 9.94 -22.59 -10.10
N ASP A 100 10.30 -23.81 -10.48
CA ASP A 100 11.06 -24.74 -9.63
C ASP A 100 12.42 -24.16 -9.23
N ARG A 101 13.17 -23.62 -10.20
CA ARG A 101 14.45 -22.97 -9.94
C ARG A 101 14.29 -21.73 -9.06
N ALA A 102 13.23 -20.94 -9.27
CA ALA A 102 12.95 -19.77 -8.43
C ALA A 102 12.63 -20.17 -6.98
N VAL A 103 11.89 -21.26 -6.78
CA VAL A 103 11.60 -21.84 -5.46
C VAL A 103 12.86 -22.39 -4.81
N ALA A 104 13.69 -23.12 -5.56
CA ALA A 104 14.96 -23.65 -5.07
C ALA A 104 15.89 -22.53 -4.57
N ASN A 105 16.08 -21.49 -5.37
CA ASN A 105 16.87 -20.32 -4.99
C ASN A 105 16.34 -19.63 -3.73
N TYR A 106 15.01 -19.46 -3.63
CA TYR A 106 14.39 -18.86 -2.45
C TYR A 106 14.65 -19.69 -1.18
N ARG A 107 14.51 -21.02 -1.27
CA ARG A 107 14.81 -21.93 -0.15
C ARG A 107 16.29 -21.88 0.24
N ALA A 108 17.19 -21.87 -0.75
CA ALA A 108 18.63 -21.76 -0.52
C ALA A 108 18.98 -20.46 0.22
N LEU A 109 18.47 -19.31 -0.23
CA LEU A 109 18.70 -18.01 0.42
C LEU A 109 18.13 -17.98 1.84
N LYS A 110 16.95 -18.56 2.07
CA LYS A 110 16.35 -18.64 3.41
C LYS A 110 17.23 -19.48 4.35
N LYS A 111 17.74 -20.62 3.88
CA LYS A 111 18.65 -21.48 4.66
C LYS A 111 19.96 -20.78 4.98
N LEU A 112 20.51 -20.02 4.01
CA LEU A 112 21.73 -19.26 4.16
C LEU A 112 21.57 -18.18 5.25
N LYS A 113 20.46 -17.43 5.24
CA LYS A 113 20.15 -16.40 6.26
C LYS A 113 19.98 -16.95 7.68
N SER A 114 19.57 -18.20 7.84
CA SER A 114 19.39 -18.83 9.17
C SER A 114 20.63 -19.57 9.68
N SER A 115 21.73 -19.60 8.92
CA SER A 115 22.94 -20.32 9.30
C SER A 115 23.78 -19.56 10.32
N LYS A 116 24.58 -20.27 11.13
CA LYS A 116 25.48 -19.66 12.12
C LYS A 116 26.52 -18.74 11.49
N ASN A 117 27.02 -19.09 10.30
CA ASN A 117 28.00 -18.30 9.53
C ASN A 117 27.33 -17.47 8.42
N SER A 118 26.09 -17.03 8.65
CA SER A 118 25.27 -16.37 7.64
C SER A 118 25.92 -15.12 7.07
N GLU A 119 26.57 -14.29 7.90
CA GLU A 119 27.22 -13.06 7.43
C GLU A 119 28.35 -13.35 6.43
N THR A 120 29.29 -14.24 6.75
CA THR A 120 30.41 -14.58 5.87
C THR A 120 29.93 -15.22 4.57
N LEU A 121 28.93 -16.10 4.64
CA LEU A 121 28.36 -16.75 3.45
C LEU A 121 27.59 -15.77 2.57
N LEU A 122 26.83 -14.85 3.16
CA LEU A 122 26.11 -13.80 2.44
C LEU A 122 27.12 -12.87 1.76
N PHE A 123 28.12 -12.41 2.51
CA PHE A 123 29.20 -11.58 1.99
C PHE A 123 29.89 -12.24 0.80
N ASN A 124 30.32 -13.51 0.90
CA ASN A 124 30.96 -14.20 -0.22
C ASN A 124 30.04 -14.32 -1.45
N SER A 125 28.72 -14.42 -1.26
CA SER A 125 27.75 -14.49 -2.36
C SER A 125 27.44 -13.15 -3.01
N SER A 126 27.55 -12.05 -2.26
CA SER A 126 27.26 -10.68 -2.72
C SER A 126 28.51 -9.91 -3.12
N ARG A 127 29.70 -10.36 -2.68
CA ARG A 127 30.99 -9.66 -2.76
C ARG A 127 31.28 -9.08 -4.12
N GLN A 128 31.26 -9.89 -5.17
CA GLN A 128 31.53 -9.45 -6.54
C GLN A 128 30.63 -8.27 -6.95
N TYR A 129 29.34 -8.34 -6.61
CA TYR A 129 28.40 -7.26 -6.93
C TYR A 129 28.62 -6.02 -6.09
N VAL A 130 29.04 -6.16 -4.82
CA VAL A 130 29.35 -5.03 -3.94
C VAL A 130 30.63 -4.33 -4.41
N GLU A 131 31.66 -5.11 -4.75
CA GLU A 131 32.93 -4.63 -5.32
C GLU A 131 32.74 -3.91 -6.66
N GLU A 132 31.72 -4.29 -7.44
CA GLU A 132 31.37 -3.60 -8.68
C GLU A 132 30.47 -2.38 -8.45
N MET A 133 29.49 -2.49 -7.54
CA MET A 133 28.48 -1.45 -7.30
C MET A 133 29.07 -0.20 -6.64
N ILE A 134 29.95 -0.34 -5.65
CA ILE A 134 30.49 0.81 -4.91
C ILE A 134 31.31 1.74 -5.82
N PRO A 135 32.30 1.27 -6.61
CA PRO A 135 33.05 2.13 -7.52
C PRO A 135 32.19 2.79 -8.59
N LEU A 136 31.17 2.07 -9.10
CA LEU A 136 30.20 2.64 -10.04
C LEU A 136 29.43 3.81 -9.40
N LEU A 137 28.92 3.62 -8.18
CA LEU A 137 28.21 4.68 -7.46
C LEU A 137 29.10 5.89 -7.18
N VAL A 138 30.35 5.68 -6.75
CA VAL A 138 31.32 6.76 -6.56
C VAL A 138 31.52 7.55 -7.85
N THR A 139 31.73 6.86 -8.98
CA THR A 139 31.88 7.49 -10.31
C THR A 139 30.63 8.27 -10.75
N LEU A 140 29.44 7.78 -10.40
CA LEU A 140 28.16 8.41 -10.74
C LEU A 140 27.81 9.59 -9.83
N THR A 141 28.48 9.74 -8.70
CA THR A 141 28.16 10.75 -7.69
C THR A 141 28.73 12.11 -8.09
N PRO A 142 27.90 13.16 -8.24
CA PRO A 142 28.37 14.51 -8.54
C PRO A 142 29.01 15.16 -7.30
N GLN A 143 29.72 16.28 -7.47
CA GLN A 143 30.29 17.03 -6.35
C GLN A 143 29.21 17.54 -5.38
N GLU A 144 28.13 18.11 -5.93
CA GLU A 144 26.94 18.49 -5.17
C GLU A 144 25.84 17.45 -5.37
N VAL A 145 25.62 16.62 -4.36
CA VAL A 145 24.64 15.54 -4.43
C VAL A 145 23.27 16.03 -3.98
N SER A 146 22.27 15.87 -4.86
CA SER A 146 20.88 16.16 -4.51
C SER A 146 20.36 15.21 -3.42
N THR A 147 19.57 15.76 -2.49
CA THR A 147 18.85 15.01 -1.44
C THR A 147 17.64 14.22 -1.99
N GLY A 148 17.35 14.37 -3.29
CA GLY A 148 16.28 13.68 -4.00
C GLY A 148 15.25 14.63 -4.61
N HIS A 149 14.17 14.07 -5.13
CA HIS A 149 13.11 14.82 -5.79
C HIS A 149 12.03 15.28 -4.80
N ALA A 150 11.43 16.44 -5.06
CA ALA A 150 10.32 16.96 -4.27
C ALA A 150 9.16 15.94 -4.20
N LYS A 151 8.60 15.74 -3.00
CA LYS A 151 7.47 14.83 -2.80
C LYS A 151 6.16 15.55 -3.10
N ARG A 152 5.36 14.99 -4.00
CA ARG A 152 3.98 15.42 -4.26
C ARG A 152 3.02 14.68 -3.31
N ILE A 153 2.11 15.41 -2.68
CA ILE A 153 1.10 14.83 -1.78
C ILE A 153 -0.19 14.65 -2.57
N PHE A 154 -0.70 13.42 -2.60
CA PHE A 154 -1.96 13.09 -3.25
C PHE A 154 -2.94 12.51 -2.25
N ARG A 155 -4.23 12.66 -2.54
CA ARG A 155 -5.28 11.99 -1.77
C ARG A 155 -5.13 10.48 -1.97
N SER A 156 -4.81 9.77 -0.88
CA SER A 156 -4.54 8.33 -0.93
C SER A 156 -5.75 7.49 -1.34
N GLU A 157 -6.94 7.83 -0.87
CA GLU A 157 -8.19 7.11 -1.15
C GLU A 157 -9.25 8.04 -1.76
N VAL A 158 -9.72 7.68 -2.95
CA VAL A 158 -10.79 8.38 -3.68
C VAL A 158 -11.96 7.41 -3.92
N PHE A 159 -13.16 7.82 -3.52
CA PHE A 159 -14.39 7.02 -3.64
C PHE A 159 -15.35 7.53 -4.74
N LYS A 160 -14.93 8.54 -5.50
CA LYS A 160 -15.68 9.08 -6.65
C LYS A 160 -15.20 8.45 -7.95
N GLU A 161 -15.96 8.66 -9.02
CA GLU A 161 -15.54 8.30 -10.37
C GLU A 161 -14.30 9.09 -10.80
N ILE A 162 -13.53 8.55 -11.73
CA ILE A 162 -12.40 9.26 -12.33
C ILE A 162 -12.88 10.48 -13.12
N PRO A 163 -12.11 11.58 -13.18
CA PRO A 163 -12.47 12.72 -14.01
C PRO A 163 -12.60 12.33 -15.49
N PRO A 164 -13.45 13.04 -16.26
CA PRO A 164 -13.57 12.80 -17.68
C PRO A 164 -12.25 13.11 -18.40
N ILE A 165 -12.01 12.40 -19.49
CA ILE A 165 -10.87 12.60 -20.38
C ILE A 165 -11.09 13.92 -21.12
N THR A 166 -10.23 14.89 -20.88
CA THR A 166 -10.22 16.17 -21.60
C THR A 166 -9.54 16.04 -22.96
N ASP A 167 -9.84 16.96 -23.88
CA ASP A 167 -9.07 17.08 -25.11
C ASP A 167 -7.64 17.56 -24.80
N PHE A 168 -6.68 16.63 -24.89
CA PHE A 168 -5.27 16.89 -24.58
C PHE A 168 -4.55 17.67 -25.67
N THR A 169 -5.14 17.83 -26.87
CA THR A 169 -4.49 18.52 -27.99
C THR A 169 -4.22 20.00 -27.69
N GLN A 170 -4.98 20.58 -26.77
CA GLN A 170 -4.97 22.01 -26.46
C GLN A 170 -4.03 22.37 -25.30
N ASN A 171 -3.62 21.41 -24.45
CA ASN A 171 -2.81 21.69 -23.27
C ASN A 171 -1.97 20.47 -22.81
N ALA A 172 -0.65 20.56 -23.00
CA ALA A 172 0.30 19.52 -22.59
C ALA A 172 0.34 19.31 -21.06
N GLU A 173 0.18 20.39 -20.26
CA GLU A 173 0.14 20.28 -18.79
C GLU A 173 -1.10 19.55 -18.31
N ALA A 174 -2.25 19.72 -19.00
CA ALA A 174 -3.48 19.01 -18.67
C ALA A 174 -3.32 17.50 -18.83
N PHE A 175 -2.59 17.05 -19.86
CA PHE A 175 -2.25 15.64 -20.05
C PHE A 175 -1.40 15.09 -18.90
N ALA A 176 -0.29 15.77 -18.58
CA ALA A 176 0.59 15.35 -17.50
C ALA A 176 -0.15 15.31 -16.16
N ASN A 177 -0.93 16.35 -15.83
CA ASN A 177 -1.71 16.42 -14.59
C ASN A 177 -2.77 15.32 -14.50
N TYR A 178 -3.43 14.98 -15.61
CA TYR A 178 -4.39 13.88 -15.65
C TYR A 178 -3.70 12.54 -15.36
N VAL A 179 -2.55 12.27 -16.01
CA VAL A 179 -1.75 11.06 -15.74
C VAL A 179 -1.28 11.03 -14.28
N THR A 180 -0.73 12.12 -13.77
CA THR A 180 -0.28 12.23 -12.37
C THR A 180 -1.42 11.93 -11.39
N LEU A 181 -2.63 12.47 -11.63
CA LEU A 181 -3.79 12.20 -10.78
C LEU A 181 -4.17 10.72 -10.75
N LEU A 182 -4.25 10.08 -11.93
CA LEU A 182 -4.63 8.66 -12.05
C LEU A 182 -3.59 7.71 -11.45
N THR A 183 -2.31 8.08 -11.52
CA THR A 183 -1.19 7.24 -11.09
C THR A 183 -0.90 7.33 -9.60
N HIS A 184 -1.14 8.48 -8.96
CA HIS A 184 -0.82 8.70 -7.55
C HIS A 184 -2.02 8.65 -6.59
N SER A 185 -3.26 8.64 -7.08
CA SER A 185 -4.47 8.47 -6.26
C SER A 185 -5.11 7.08 -6.47
N LYS A 186 -5.64 6.48 -5.40
CA LYS A 186 -6.32 5.18 -5.50
C LYS A 186 -7.85 5.35 -5.57
N PHE A 187 -8.40 5.19 -6.76
CA PHE A 187 -9.83 5.23 -7.07
C PHE A 187 -10.48 3.86 -6.82
N TYR A 188 -11.36 3.82 -5.83
CA TYR A 188 -12.09 2.61 -5.42
C TYR A 188 -13.42 2.45 -6.14
N TYR A 189 -14.04 3.53 -6.62
CA TYR A 189 -15.26 3.44 -7.41
C TYR A 189 -15.04 2.56 -8.64
N LYS A 190 -15.92 1.58 -8.84
CA LYS A 190 -15.82 0.52 -9.86
C LYS A 190 -14.43 -0.14 -9.95
N LYS A 191 -13.65 -0.15 -8.86
CA LYS A 191 -12.28 -0.71 -8.78
C LYS A 191 -11.33 -0.14 -9.84
N SER A 192 -11.46 1.14 -10.18
CA SER A 192 -10.72 1.78 -11.28
C SER A 192 -9.20 1.65 -11.22
N SER A 193 -8.59 1.80 -10.04
CA SER A 193 -7.12 1.70 -9.87
C SER A 193 -6.61 0.26 -9.66
N PHE A 194 -7.45 -0.76 -9.70
CA PHE A 194 -7.00 -2.16 -9.54
C PHE A 194 -6.35 -2.66 -10.83
N LEU A 195 -5.61 -3.76 -10.79
CA LEU A 195 -4.81 -4.26 -11.94
C LEU A 195 -5.63 -4.43 -13.24
N ASN A 196 -6.89 -4.85 -13.12
CA ASN A 196 -7.82 -5.03 -14.25
C ASN A 196 -8.85 -3.90 -14.34
N GLY A 197 -8.67 -2.83 -13.56
CA GLY A 197 -9.53 -1.66 -13.58
C GLY A 197 -9.34 -0.83 -14.84
N VAL A 198 -10.15 0.22 -14.97
CA VAL A 198 -10.12 1.09 -16.15
C VAL A 198 -8.84 1.92 -16.23
N ILE A 199 -8.22 2.31 -15.10
CA ILE A 199 -7.04 3.18 -15.10
C ILE A 199 -5.84 2.51 -15.80
N PRO A 200 -5.42 1.27 -15.45
CA PRO A 200 -4.36 0.59 -16.19
C PRO A 200 -4.65 0.48 -17.70
N LYS A 201 -5.91 0.35 -18.10
CA LYS A 201 -6.31 0.25 -19.51
C LYS A 201 -6.20 1.62 -20.20
N ILE A 202 -6.66 2.69 -19.56
CA ILE A 202 -6.47 4.07 -20.02
C ILE A 202 -4.97 4.36 -20.17
N LEU A 203 -4.17 4.09 -19.14
CA LEU A 203 -2.72 4.34 -19.15
C LEU A 203 -2.02 3.59 -20.29
N ARG A 204 -2.36 2.32 -20.53
CA ARG A 204 -1.84 1.57 -21.69
C ARG A 204 -2.33 2.12 -23.02
N ASN A 205 -3.56 2.61 -23.12
CA ASN A 205 -4.07 3.18 -24.36
C ASN A 205 -3.43 4.54 -24.69
N ILE A 206 -3.29 5.43 -23.70
CA ILE A 206 -2.67 6.75 -23.90
C ILE A 206 -1.15 6.66 -24.12
N LEU A 207 -0.49 5.60 -23.65
CA LEU A 207 0.92 5.32 -23.92
C LEU A 207 1.13 4.28 -25.01
N HIS A 208 0.09 3.82 -25.70
CA HIS A 208 0.25 2.83 -26.75
C HIS A 208 1.21 3.38 -27.83
N PRO A 209 2.21 2.62 -28.31
CA PRO A 209 3.20 3.14 -29.25
C PRO A 209 2.56 3.68 -30.55
N SER A 210 1.50 3.03 -31.04
CA SER A 210 0.75 3.48 -32.23
C SER A 210 -0.20 4.68 -31.98
N ASN A 211 -0.33 5.17 -30.75
CA ASN A 211 -1.23 6.30 -30.45
C ASN A 211 -0.53 7.64 -30.74
N MET A 212 -0.66 8.10 -31.99
CA MET A 212 -0.06 9.35 -32.47
C MET A 212 -0.65 10.60 -31.82
N LYS A 213 -1.87 10.55 -31.26
CA LYS A 213 -2.50 11.72 -30.63
C LYS A 213 -1.83 12.13 -29.33
N THR A 214 -1.19 11.19 -28.65
CA THR A 214 -0.58 11.43 -27.34
C THR A 214 0.94 11.47 -27.37
N ILE A 215 1.58 11.02 -28.46
CA ILE A 215 3.03 10.85 -28.53
C ILE A 215 3.81 12.12 -28.19
N GLN A 216 3.35 13.28 -28.69
CA GLN A 216 3.99 14.58 -28.46
C GLN A 216 3.87 15.11 -27.02
N PHE A 217 2.96 14.55 -26.21
CA PHE A 217 2.71 14.97 -24.82
C PHE A 217 3.39 14.07 -23.79
N ARG A 218 4.09 13.02 -24.22
CA ARG A 218 4.75 12.05 -23.34
C ARG A 218 6.13 12.57 -22.93
N ASP A 219 6.20 13.25 -21.79
CA ASP A 219 7.46 13.67 -21.21
C ASP A 219 8.03 12.63 -20.23
N VAL A 220 9.21 12.91 -19.70
CA VAL A 220 9.88 12.06 -18.71
C VAL A 220 9.06 11.90 -17.42
N ASN A 221 8.23 12.90 -17.06
CA ASN A 221 7.40 12.85 -15.86
C ASN A 221 6.21 11.90 -16.02
N VAL A 222 5.54 11.94 -17.17
CA VAL A 222 4.46 11.02 -17.55
C VAL A 222 4.96 9.57 -17.49
N TYR A 223 6.11 9.27 -18.10
CA TYR A 223 6.70 7.93 -18.03
C TYR A 223 7.01 7.52 -16.59
N ASN A 224 7.63 8.41 -15.81
CA ASN A 224 7.96 8.14 -14.40
C ASN A 224 6.70 7.89 -13.56
N ASP A 225 5.62 8.62 -13.79
CA ASP A 225 4.36 8.46 -13.06
C ASP A 225 3.65 7.15 -13.43
N VAL A 226 3.66 6.74 -14.70
CA VAL A 226 3.08 5.45 -15.11
C VAL A 226 3.95 4.26 -14.67
N ILE A 227 5.28 4.37 -14.73
CA ILE A 227 6.20 3.38 -14.16
C ILE A 227 5.96 3.24 -12.65
N TYR A 228 5.80 4.37 -11.94
CA TYR A 228 5.43 4.36 -10.52
C TYR A 228 4.10 3.62 -10.28
N PHE A 229 3.05 3.92 -11.07
CA PHE A 229 1.77 3.25 -10.93
C PHE A 229 1.87 1.73 -11.09
N PHE A 230 2.52 1.24 -12.16
CA PHE A 230 2.70 -0.20 -12.38
C PHE A 230 3.63 -0.84 -11.34
N SER A 231 4.62 -0.09 -10.81
CA SER A 231 5.46 -0.51 -9.67
C SER A 231 4.62 -0.78 -8.43
N GLU A 232 3.68 0.10 -8.09
CA GLU A 232 2.78 -0.08 -6.94
C GLU A 232 1.78 -1.24 -7.15
N LYS A 233 1.62 -1.76 -8.38
CA LYS A 233 0.86 -2.98 -8.70
C LYS A 233 1.72 -4.23 -8.83
N CYS A 234 3.02 -4.14 -8.57
CA CYS A 234 4.00 -5.22 -8.78
C CYS A 234 4.09 -5.71 -10.23
N ASP A 235 3.67 -4.91 -11.21
CA ASP A 235 3.81 -5.23 -12.64
C ASP A 235 5.18 -4.72 -13.14
N TYR A 236 6.25 -5.33 -12.61
CA TYR A 236 7.62 -4.94 -12.91
C TYR A 236 8.02 -5.24 -14.36
N ALA A 237 7.30 -6.13 -15.05
CA ALA A 237 7.53 -6.41 -16.45
C ALA A 237 7.09 -5.22 -17.32
N THR A 238 5.89 -4.69 -17.07
CA THR A 238 5.40 -3.48 -17.76
C THR A 238 6.30 -2.28 -17.43
N CYS A 239 6.83 -2.18 -16.20
CA CYS A 239 7.80 -1.12 -15.87
C CYS A 239 9.07 -1.17 -16.74
N ARG A 240 9.62 -2.36 -17.00
CA ARG A 240 10.79 -2.52 -17.88
C ARG A 240 10.46 -2.21 -19.33
N GLU A 241 9.27 -2.57 -19.77
CA GLU A 241 8.82 -2.26 -21.14
C GLU A 241 8.63 -0.78 -21.35
N LEU A 242 7.99 -0.07 -20.41
CA LEU A 242 7.86 1.38 -20.45
C LEU A 242 9.23 2.09 -20.41
N PHE A 243 10.19 1.56 -19.63
CA PHE A 243 11.56 2.05 -19.60
C PHE A 243 12.32 1.83 -20.92
N SER A 244 12.04 0.76 -21.65
CA SER A 244 12.60 0.58 -22.99
C SER A 244 11.88 1.48 -24.01
N GLN A 245 10.56 1.55 -23.94
CA GLN A 245 9.72 2.35 -24.82
C GLN A 245 10.09 3.84 -24.75
N MET A 246 10.30 4.41 -23.56
CA MET A 246 10.71 5.82 -23.45
C MET A 246 12.00 6.10 -24.23
N LYS A 247 12.95 5.15 -24.25
CA LYS A 247 14.19 5.29 -25.02
C LYS A 247 13.94 5.20 -26.53
N LEU A 248 13.04 4.31 -26.96
CA LEU A 248 12.63 4.18 -28.36
C LEU A 248 11.87 5.41 -28.87
N GLU A 249 11.09 6.05 -27.99
CA GLU A 249 10.41 7.32 -28.27
C GLU A 249 11.32 8.54 -28.04
N SER A 250 12.64 8.35 -27.89
CA SER A 250 13.63 9.42 -27.69
C SER A 250 13.42 10.30 -26.45
N VAL A 251 12.64 9.83 -25.47
CA VAL A 251 12.46 10.48 -24.18
C VAL A 251 13.60 10.07 -23.24
N LYS A 252 14.50 11.01 -22.97
CA LYS A 252 15.71 10.77 -22.16
C LYS A 252 15.33 10.43 -20.70
N PRO A 253 15.75 9.27 -20.17
CA PRO A 253 15.60 8.96 -18.75
C PRO A 253 16.32 9.96 -17.85
N ASN A 254 15.84 10.13 -16.62
CA ASN A 254 16.50 10.96 -15.61
C ASN A 254 16.77 10.18 -14.32
N THR A 255 17.35 10.84 -13.31
CA THR A 255 17.65 10.22 -12.01
C THR A 255 16.41 9.62 -11.35
N LYS A 256 15.23 10.26 -11.43
CA LYS A 256 13.96 9.70 -10.94
C LYS A 256 13.61 8.39 -11.66
N THR A 257 13.80 8.31 -12.97
CA THR A 257 13.55 7.09 -13.76
C THR A 257 14.40 5.94 -13.25
N PHE A 258 15.71 6.14 -13.10
CA PHE A 258 16.60 5.10 -12.60
C PHE A 258 16.34 4.72 -11.14
N ASN A 259 16.00 5.69 -10.29
CA ASN A 259 15.58 5.42 -8.92
C ASN A 259 14.29 4.59 -8.86
N LEU A 260 13.34 4.80 -9.78
CA LEU A 260 12.15 3.94 -9.90
C LEU A 260 12.52 2.52 -10.33
N MET A 261 13.46 2.36 -11.27
CA MET A 261 13.91 1.04 -11.71
C MET A 261 14.69 0.30 -10.61
N LEU A 262 15.59 0.96 -9.89
CA LEU A 262 16.26 0.41 -8.72
C LEU A 262 15.27 0.04 -7.61
N ARG A 263 14.28 0.90 -7.34
CA ARG A 263 13.19 0.59 -6.39
C ARG A 263 12.38 -0.62 -6.84
N ASN A 264 12.14 -0.79 -8.13
CA ASN A 264 11.49 -1.98 -8.70
C ASN A 264 12.33 -3.23 -8.46
N VAL A 265 13.66 -3.17 -8.65
CA VAL A 265 14.57 -4.27 -8.32
C VAL A 265 14.47 -4.63 -6.83
N LEU A 266 14.51 -3.62 -5.95
CA LEU A 266 14.42 -3.81 -4.50
C LEU A 266 13.08 -4.44 -4.10
N LYS A 267 11.94 -3.90 -4.54
CA LYS A 267 10.63 -4.47 -4.21
C LYS A 267 10.46 -5.89 -4.78
N ASN A 268 10.98 -6.13 -5.98
CA ASN A 268 10.93 -7.43 -6.64
C ASN A 268 11.94 -8.43 -6.05
N SER A 269 12.89 -8.00 -5.23
CA SER A 269 13.82 -8.89 -4.49
C SER A 269 13.12 -9.77 -3.45
N HIS A 270 11.94 -9.32 -2.98
CA HIS A 270 11.11 -10.08 -2.05
C HIS A 270 10.30 -11.18 -2.74
N VAL A 271 10.32 -11.26 -4.07
CA VAL A 271 9.70 -12.31 -4.88
C VAL A 271 10.73 -13.40 -5.17
N ARG A 272 10.29 -14.66 -5.27
CA ARG A 272 11.16 -15.80 -5.63
C ARG A 272 11.78 -15.56 -7.02
N LYS A 273 13.09 -15.75 -7.16
CA LYS A 273 13.80 -15.40 -8.41
C LYS A 273 14.93 -16.34 -8.78
N LEU A 274 15.30 -16.25 -10.06
CA LEU A 274 16.40 -16.98 -10.69
C LEU A 274 17.78 -16.34 -10.45
N ARG A 275 17.85 -15.02 -10.20
CA ARG A 275 19.11 -14.25 -10.10
C ARG A 275 19.12 -13.33 -8.88
N HIS A 276 20.33 -12.96 -8.44
CA HIS A 276 20.55 -12.06 -7.32
C HIS A 276 20.11 -10.62 -7.66
N PRO A 277 19.39 -9.90 -6.79
CA PRO A 277 18.92 -8.54 -7.06
C PRO A 277 20.03 -7.53 -7.38
N LEU A 278 21.22 -7.70 -6.78
CA LEU A 278 22.36 -6.81 -7.03
C LEU A 278 22.83 -6.84 -8.49
N HIS A 279 22.64 -7.96 -9.21
CA HIS A 279 22.94 -8.02 -10.64
C HIS A 279 22.09 -7.00 -11.43
N ASP A 280 20.78 -6.98 -11.18
CA ASP A 280 19.87 -6.03 -11.85
C ASP A 280 20.18 -4.59 -11.42
N ALA A 281 20.60 -4.37 -10.17
CA ALA A 281 21.00 -3.05 -9.69
C ALA A 281 22.25 -2.52 -10.40
N VAL A 282 23.30 -3.35 -10.49
CA VAL A 282 24.53 -3.03 -11.24
C VAL A 282 24.21 -2.72 -12.70
N TYR A 283 23.33 -3.51 -13.34
CA TYR A 283 22.87 -3.23 -14.71
C TYR A 283 22.30 -1.80 -14.83
N TYR A 284 21.40 -1.39 -13.93
CA TYR A 284 20.82 -0.04 -13.99
C TYR A 284 21.84 1.05 -13.68
N LEU A 285 22.82 0.83 -12.80
CA LEU A 285 23.90 1.79 -12.53
C LEU A 285 24.82 1.96 -13.75
N LYS A 286 25.19 0.87 -14.45
CA LYS A 286 25.91 0.96 -15.72
C LYS A 286 25.12 1.72 -16.78
N GLN A 287 23.80 1.50 -16.83
CA GLN A 287 22.93 2.26 -17.72
C GLN A 287 22.88 3.76 -17.33
N MET A 288 22.88 4.11 -16.05
CA MET A 288 23.02 5.52 -15.62
C MET A 288 24.32 6.12 -16.14
N GLN A 289 25.43 5.40 -16.01
CA GLN A 289 26.74 5.84 -16.48
C GLN A 289 26.75 6.07 -17.99
N HIS A 290 26.25 5.11 -18.75
CA HIS A 290 26.16 5.20 -20.21
C HIS A 290 25.35 6.41 -20.69
N HIS A 291 24.29 6.79 -19.96
CA HIS A 291 23.45 7.94 -20.30
C HIS A 291 23.93 9.25 -19.64
N GLY A 292 25.06 9.24 -18.92
CA GLY A 292 25.59 10.43 -18.23
C GLY A 292 24.73 10.91 -17.05
N ILE A 293 23.88 10.04 -16.48
CA ILE A 293 22.95 10.41 -15.41
C ILE A 293 23.61 10.21 -14.05
N LYS A 294 23.53 11.24 -13.21
CA LYS A 294 24.17 11.26 -11.88
C LYS A 294 23.32 10.56 -10.82
N ALA A 295 23.99 9.93 -9.86
CA ALA A 295 23.39 9.34 -8.67
C ALA A 295 23.05 10.42 -7.64
N ASP A 296 21.89 10.29 -6.99
CA ASP A 296 21.46 11.15 -5.89
C ASP A 296 21.43 10.38 -4.56
N ALA A 297 21.08 11.05 -3.46
CA ALA A 297 20.97 10.40 -2.15
C ALA A 297 19.95 9.24 -2.15
N VAL A 298 18.91 9.31 -2.99
CA VAL A 298 17.90 8.24 -3.11
C VAL A 298 18.48 7.02 -3.81
N THR A 299 19.34 7.20 -4.82
CA THR A 299 20.09 6.12 -5.48
C THR A 299 20.91 5.35 -4.45
N TRP A 300 21.74 6.06 -3.67
CA TRP A 300 22.58 5.47 -2.63
C TRP A 300 21.78 4.73 -1.56
N VAL A 301 20.72 5.32 -1.03
CA VAL A 301 19.85 4.68 -0.02
C VAL A 301 19.14 3.44 -0.59
N THR A 302 18.75 3.47 -1.87
CA THR A 302 18.09 2.33 -2.52
C THR A 302 19.06 1.16 -2.66
N CYS A 303 20.30 1.41 -3.07
CA CYS A 303 21.37 0.42 -3.14
C CYS A 303 21.75 -0.12 -1.75
N PHE A 304 21.83 0.74 -0.73
CA PHE A 304 22.07 0.32 0.67
C PHE A 304 21.03 -0.71 1.14
N ASN A 305 19.75 -0.47 0.85
CA ASN A 305 18.67 -1.38 1.23
C ASN A 305 18.70 -2.74 0.50
N MET A 306 19.50 -2.89 -0.56
CA MET A 306 19.68 -4.17 -1.27
C MET A 306 20.78 -5.04 -0.66
N LEU A 307 21.67 -4.45 0.14
CA LEU A 307 22.73 -5.19 0.85
C LEU A 307 22.09 -6.11 1.90
N LEU A 308 22.59 -7.34 2.04
CA LEU A 308 21.96 -8.35 2.88
C LEU A 308 22.56 -8.40 4.29
N GLU A 309 23.84 -8.07 4.43
CA GLU A 309 24.69 -8.22 5.60
C GLU A 309 25.32 -6.90 6.06
N ASP A 310 25.73 -6.83 7.34
CA ASP A 310 26.19 -5.58 7.96
C ASP A 310 27.61 -5.19 7.53
N MET A 311 28.52 -6.15 7.30
CA MET A 311 29.87 -5.87 6.77
C MET A 311 29.84 -5.03 5.49
N SER A 312 29.00 -5.41 4.51
CA SER A 312 28.86 -4.64 3.27
C SER A 312 28.20 -3.29 3.51
N ARG A 313 27.23 -3.20 4.44
CA ARG A 313 26.56 -1.93 4.79
C ARG A 313 27.51 -0.94 5.44
N ASP A 314 28.43 -1.41 6.28
CA ASP A 314 29.44 -0.59 6.94
C ASP A 314 30.38 0.05 5.90
N VAL A 315 30.99 -0.76 5.05
CA VAL A 315 31.89 -0.28 3.97
C VAL A 315 31.15 0.67 3.03
N PHE A 316 29.90 0.34 2.69
CA PHE A 316 29.07 1.16 1.82
C PHE A 316 28.74 2.52 2.47
N LEU A 317 28.38 2.54 3.75
CA LEU A 317 28.08 3.78 4.49
C LEU A 317 29.33 4.66 4.62
N GLU A 318 30.50 4.08 4.90
CA GLU A 318 31.75 4.83 4.92
C GLU A 318 32.04 5.49 3.56
N LYS A 319 31.84 4.76 2.46
CA LYS A 319 32.03 5.34 1.11
C LYS A 319 30.99 6.38 0.75
N LEU A 320 29.74 6.22 1.19
CA LEU A 320 28.69 7.22 1.04
C LEU A 320 29.10 8.54 1.71
N ILE A 321 29.56 8.48 2.96
CA ILE A 321 29.99 9.66 3.73
C ILE A 321 31.23 10.30 3.10
N LYS A 322 32.23 9.49 2.71
CA LYS A 322 33.45 9.97 2.03
C LYS A 322 33.16 10.62 0.67
N SER A 323 32.08 10.24 0.00
CA SER A 323 31.65 10.82 -1.28
C SER A 323 30.75 12.05 -1.11
N ASN A 324 30.67 12.63 0.09
CA ASN A 324 29.86 13.81 0.41
C ASN A 324 28.37 13.66 0.09
N VAL A 325 27.84 12.44 0.09
CA VAL A 325 26.41 12.20 -0.09
C VAL A 325 25.67 12.64 1.18
N PRO A 326 24.64 13.51 1.08
CA PRO A 326 23.90 14.00 2.22
C PRO A 326 23.28 12.89 3.08
N ILE A 327 23.44 13.02 4.40
CA ILE A 327 22.72 12.18 5.33
C ILE A 327 21.29 12.68 5.40
N THR A 328 20.37 11.89 4.85
CA THR A 328 18.93 12.19 4.84
C THR A 328 18.20 11.38 5.91
N PRO A 329 17.01 11.82 6.36
CA PRO A 329 16.17 11.00 7.25
C PRO A 329 15.84 9.61 6.68
N GLN A 330 15.88 9.44 5.36
CA GLN A 330 15.67 8.14 4.70
C GLN A 330 16.86 7.19 4.93
N LEU A 331 18.10 7.71 4.88
CA LEU A 331 19.30 6.94 5.20
C LEU A 331 19.30 6.53 6.68
N VAL A 332 18.99 7.47 7.59
CA VAL A 332 18.89 7.18 9.03
C VAL A 332 17.87 6.07 9.29
N LEU A 333 16.68 6.17 8.68
CA LEU A 333 15.67 5.11 8.80
C LEU A 333 16.15 3.76 8.24
N ALA A 334 16.88 3.76 7.11
CA ALA A 334 17.40 2.54 6.51
C ALA A 334 18.40 1.84 7.44
N VAL A 335 19.35 2.60 8.00
CA VAL A 335 20.35 2.10 8.96
C VAL A 335 19.70 1.61 10.26
N LEU A 336 18.74 2.36 10.81
CA LEU A 336 18.04 1.95 12.03
C LEU A 336 17.17 0.71 11.81
N THR A 337 16.66 0.50 10.59
CA THR A 337 15.85 -0.67 10.22
C THR A 337 16.69 -1.92 10.01
N SER A 338 17.93 -1.77 9.50
CA SER A 338 18.84 -2.91 9.33
C SER A 338 19.43 -3.40 10.64
N ASN A 339 19.49 -2.56 11.68
CA ASN A 339 20.02 -2.93 12.99
C ASN A 339 18.93 -3.48 13.94
N PRO A 340 19.24 -4.53 14.73
CA PRO A 340 18.34 -5.11 15.73
C PRO A 340 18.27 -4.27 17.03
N LEU A 341 18.00 -2.97 16.92
CA LEU A 341 17.89 -2.08 18.09
C LEU A 341 16.52 -2.15 18.73
N ASN A 342 16.47 -2.08 20.07
CA ASN A 342 15.22 -1.85 20.79
C ASN A 342 14.76 -0.38 20.72
N SER A 343 13.55 -0.10 21.20
CA SER A 343 12.92 1.23 21.16
C SER A 343 13.71 2.26 21.94
N SER A 344 14.21 1.92 23.13
CA SER A 344 15.00 2.82 23.98
C SER A 344 16.33 3.20 23.33
N GLN A 345 17.05 2.22 22.76
CA GLN A 345 18.29 2.45 22.00
C GLN A 345 18.04 3.30 20.76
N THR A 346 16.94 3.04 20.05
CA THR A 346 16.55 3.83 18.87
C THR A 346 16.29 5.29 19.25
N LEU A 347 15.47 5.53 20.28
CA LEU A 347 15.15 6.87 20.75
C LEU A 347 16.38 7.59 21.31
N LYS A 348 17.26 6.87 22.03
CA LYS A 348 18.53 7.42 22.53
C LYS A 348 19.42 7.88 21.38
N PHE A 349 19.60 7.06 20.34
CA PHE A 349 20.38 7.42 19.17
C PHE A 349 19.81 8.68 18.48
N LEU A 350 18.49 8.72 18.26
CA LEU A 350 17.85 9.88 17.64
C LEU A 350 18.02 11.16 18.48
N SER A 351 17.95 11.05 19.80
CA SER A 351 18.16 12.17 20.73
C SER A 351 19.61 12.63 20.80
N GLU A 352 20.56 11.69 20.87
CA GLU A 352 22.00 11.95 20.99
C GLU A 352 22.52 12.74 19.78
N TYR A 353 22.06 12.39 18.58
CA TYR A 353 22.46 13.06 17.33
C TYR A 353 21.45 14.11 16.85
N SER A 354 20.49 14.51 17.69
CA SER A 354 19.47 15.53 17.37
C SER A 354 18.77 15.32 16.02
N VAL A 355 18.42 14.07 15.70
CA VAL A 355 17.81 13.70 14.43
C VAL A 355 16.36 14.23 14.37
N PRO A 356 15.99 15.06 13.37
CA PRO A 356 14.63 15.55 13.25
C PRO A 356 13.67 14.40 12.93
N LEU A 357 12.58 14.33 13.70
CA LEU A 357 11.53 13.34 13.46
C LEU A 357 10.65 13.80 12.30
N ASN A 358 10.50 12.94 11.31
CA ASN A 358 9.47 13.03 10.28
C ASN A 358 8.43 11.90 10.48
N PRO A 359 7.29 11.90 9.76
CA PRO A 359 6.25 10.89 9.95
C PRO A 359 6.74 9.44 9.82
N LYS A 360 7.74 9.17 8.96
CA LYS A 360 8.29 7.81 8.78
C LYS A 360 9.14 7.36 9.96
N LEU A 361 10.05 8.21 10.46
CA LEU A 361 10.88 7.92 11.63
C LEU A 361 10.02 7.83 12.90
N PHE A 362 9.03 8.70 13.03
CA PHE A 362 8.05 8.64 14.11
C PHE A 362 7.29 7.30 14.11
N ASN A 363 6.70 6.93 12.97
CA ASN A 363 5.97 5.66 12.82
C ASN A 363 6.89 4.44 13.04
N PHE A 364 8.17 4.53 12.71
CA PHE A 364 9.15 3.49 13.01
C PHE A 364 9.39 3.33 14.52
N CYS A 365 9.59 4.42 15.24
CA CYS A 365 9.75 4.40 16.71
C CYS A 365 8.48 3.88 17.39
N MET A 366 7.31 4.34 16.93
CA MET A 366 6.00 3.84 17.36
C MET A 366 5.87 2.34 17.16
N LYS A 367 6.24 1.84 15.98
CA LYS A 367 6.21 0.41 15.68
C LYS A 367 7.09 -0.39 16.66
N LYS A 368 8.29 0.10 16.99
CA LYS A 368 9.19 -0.54 17.98
C LYS A 368 8.60 -0.56 19.39
N LEU A 369 8.08 0.58 19.85
CA LEU A 369 7.43 0.67 21.17
C LEU A 369 6.28 -0.33 21.28
N LEU A 370 5.45 -0.42 20.24
CA LEU A 370 4.31 -1.34 20.21
C LEU A 370 4.71 -2.82 20.12
N SER A 371 5.79 -3.15 19.40
CA SER A 371 6.31 -4.53 19.36
C SER A 371 6.94 -4.97 20.67
N GLU A 372 7.40 -4.02 21.49
CA GLU A 372 7.92 -4.25 22.85
C GLU A 372 6.82 -4.11 23.91
N GLU A 373 5.55 -4.05 23.50
CA GLU A 373 4.38 -3.92 24.39
C GLU A 373 4.39 -2.67 25.29
N LYS A 374 5.20 -1.66 24.95
CA LYS A 374 5.27 -0.36 25.62
C LYS A 374 4.14 0.57 25.17
N TYR A 375 2.89 0.12 25.32
CA TYR A 375 1.70 0.79 24.79
C TYR A 375 1.48 2.20 25.36
N GLU A 376 1.75 2.38 26.64
CA GLU A 376 1.56 3.66 27.34
C GLU A 376 2.58 4.69 26.90
N ALA A 377 3.86 4.29 26.78
CA ALA A 377 4.90 5.13 26.22
C ALA A 377 4.63 5.48 24.75
N ALA A 378 4.15 4.52 23.95
CA ALA A 378 3.73 4.78 22.57
C ALA A 378 2.60 5.83 22.51
N TRP A 379 1.61 5.75 23.41
CA TRP A 379 0.54 6.73 23.46
C TRP A 379 1.01 8.12 23.92
N ALA A 380 1.85 8.18 24.96
CA ALA A 380 2.47 9.43 25.41
C ALA A 380 3.31 10.07 24.29
N PHE A 381 3.99 9.26 23.49
CA PHE A 381 4.77 9.74 22.34
C PHE A 381 3.87 10.35 21.25
N VAL A 382 2.67 9.82 21.03
CA VAL A 382 1.65 10.43 20.16
C VAL A 382 1.14 11.76 20.72
N ASP A 383 0.81 11.81 22.02
CA ASP A 383 0.35 13.03 22.68
C ASP A 383 1.41 14.14 22.61
N HIS A 384 2.67 13.80 22.82
CA HIS A 384 3.79 14.73 22.69
C HIS A 384 3.97 15.19 21.24
N ALA A 385 3.95 14.27 20.27
CA ALA A 385 4.11 14.61 18.86
C ALA A 385 2.97 15.49 18.34
N HIS A 386 1.72 15.24 18.76
CA HIS A 386 0.58 16.07 18.36
C HIS A 386 0.72 17.53 18.81
N LYS A 387 1.33 17.78 19.97
CA LYS A 387 1.50 19.13 20.52
C LYS A 387 2.75 19.84 20.01
N ASN A 388 3.84 19.09 19.84
CA ASN A 388 5.18 19.67 19.70
C ASN A 388 5.85 19.39 18.36
N ALA A 389 5.34 18.46 17.53
CA ALA A 389 6.01 18.10 16.29
C ALA A 389 5.68 19.06 15.15
N GLY A 390 6.67 19.35 14.31
CA GLY A 390 6.49 20.09 13.06
C GLY A 390 5.80 19.29 11.93
N PHE A 391 5.20 18.14 12.23
CA PHE A 391 4.51 17.29 11.25
C PHE A 391 3.17 16.80 11.79
N GLY A 392 2.21 16.57 10.87
CA GLY A 392 0.92 15.98 11.21
C GLY A 392 0.99 14.45 11.35
N LEU A 393 0.30 13.91 12.35
CA LEU A 393 0.08 12.48 12.49
C LEU A 393 -0.80 11.95 11.36
N ASP A 394 -0.45 10.78 10.81
CA ASP A 394 -1.16 10.19 9.68
C ASP A 394 -1.95 8.92 10.08
N HIS A 395 -2.70 8.39 9.11
CA HIS A 395 -3.45 7.16 9.28
C HIS A 395 -2.57 5.95 9.62
N GLU A 396 -1.27 5.98 9.28
CA GLU A 396 -0.34 4.90 9.61
C GLU A 396 -0.04 4.89 11.12
N SER A 397 0.13 6.06 11.75
CA SER A 397 0.26 6.18 13.21
C SER A 397 -0.92 5.52 13.94
N LEU A 398 -2.16 5.81 13.51
CA LEU A 398 -3.37 5.17 14.04
C LEU A 398 -3.37 3.65 13.77
N ASN A 399 -3.07 3.25 12.54
CA ASN A 399 -3.16 1.86 12.12
C ASN A 399 -2.17 0.95 12.84
N LEU A 400 -1.03 1.46 13.31
CA LEU A 400 -0.09 0.69 14.13
C LEU A 400 -0.74 0.18 15.42
N PHE A 401 -1.43 1.05 16.16
CA PHE A 401 -2.19 0.64 17.35
C PHE A 401 -3.32 -0.32 16.99
N LEU A 402 -4.10 0.00 15.96
CA LEU A 402 -5.26 -0.81 15.58
C LEU A 402 -4.83 -2.22 15.17
N ARG A 403 -3.67 -2.41 14.54
CA ARG A 403 -3.13 -3.74 14.22
C ARG A 403 -2.85 -4.55 15.48
N CYS A 404 -2.19 -3.96 16.48
CA CYS A 404 -1.89 -4.61 17.77
C CYS A 404 -3.18 -5.01 18.49
N PHE A 405 -4.13 -4.08 18.65
CA PHE A 405 -5.39 -4.34 19.36
C PHE A 405 -6.28 -5.32 18.61
N ALA A 406 -6.31 -5.24 17.29
CA ALA A 406 -7.08 -6.19 16.48
C ALA A 406 -6.51 -7.60 16.57
N GLU A 407 -5.19 -7.79 16.61
CA GLU A 407 -4.60 -9.11 16.82
C GLU A 407 -4.94 -9.68 18.22
N ALA A 408 -4.94 -8.83 19.24
CA ALA A 408 -5.36 -9.22 20.58
C ALA A 408 -6.89 -9.40 20.75
N GLY A 409 -7.70 -9.06 19.74
CA GLY A 409 -9.17 -9.06 19.85
C GLY A 409 -9.71 -7.98 20.81
N ARG A 410 -8.90 -6.98 21.17
CA ARG A 410 -9.24 -5.89 22.07
C ARG A 410 -10.04 -4.81 21.35
N LEU A 411 -11.32 -5.10 21.08
CA LEU A 411 -12.24 -4.19 20.40
C LEU A 411 -12.46 -2.89 21.18
N ASP A 412 -12.46 -2.96 22.51
CA ASP A 412 -12.45 -1.83 23.41
C ASP A 412 -11.31 -0.85 23.08
N LEU A 413 -10.06 -1.32 23.16
CA LEU A 413 -8.89 -0.48 22.88
C LEU A 413 -8.91 0.04 21.44
N ALA A 414 -9.28 -0.81 20.48
CA ALA A 414 -9.34 -0.42 19.08
C ALA A 414 -10.35 0.71 18.83
N LEU A 415 -11.56 0.63 19.42
CA LEU A 415 -12.60 1.64 19.23
C LEU A 415 -12.26 2.96 19.91
N LEU A 416 -11.81 2.94 21.18
CA LEU A 416 -11.43 4.15 21.90
C LEU A 416 -10.27 4.87 21.21
N THR A 417 -9.28 4.11 20.76
CA THR A 417 -8.12 4.65 20.02
C THR A 417 -8.56 5.26 18.69
N PHE A 418 -9.40 4.56 17.93
CA PHE A 418 -9.93 5.07 16.67
C PHE A 418 -10.71 6.37 16.86
N ASN A 419 -11.64 6.41 17.80
CA ASN A 419 -12.45 7.60 18.06
C ASN A 419 -11.59 8.76 18.56
N THR A 420 -10.64 8.51 19.46
CA THR A 420 -9.75 9.55 19.98
C THR A 420 -8.86 10.10 18.89
N ALA A 421 -8.28 9.25 18.05
CA ALA A 421 -7.46 9.69 16.91
C ALA A 421 -8.25 10.56 15.93
N CYS A 422 -9.47 10.14 15.56
CA CYS A 422 -10.29 10.89 14.63
C CYS A 422 -10.85 12.19 15.22
N LYS A 423 -11.25 12.21 16.50
CA LYS A 423 -11.92 13.37 17.11
C LYS A 423 -10.98 14.34 17.81
N ARG A 424 -9.98 13.85 18.54
CA ARG A 424 -9.04 14.69 19.30
C ARG A 424 -7.86 15.12 18.43
N TYR A 425 -7.26 14.18 17.70
CA TYR A 425 -6.06 14.47 16.90
C TYR A 425 -6.36 14.77 15.42
N GLN A 426 -7.63 14.73 15.01
CA GLN A 426 -8.07 14.99 13.63
C GLN A 426 -7.36 14.10 12.58
N ILE A 427 -6.99 12.88 12.96
CA ILE A 427 -6.38 11.92 12.05
C ILE A 427 -7.46 11.34 11.14
N ASN A 428 -7.28 11.50 9.83
CA ASN A 428 -8.16 10.88 8.85
C ASN A 428 -7.94 9.37 8.81
N ALA A 429 -8.95 8.59 9.19
CA ALA A 429 -8.94 7.14 9.04
C ALA A 429 -8.87 6.71 7.56
N ASN A 430 -8.44 5.47 7.30
CA ASN A 430 -8.49 4.88 5.96
C ASN A 430 -9.23 3.53 6.00
N LEU A 431 -9.42 2.89 4.84
CA LEU A 431 -10.06 1.57 4.77
C LEU A 431 -9.40 0.52 5.69
N HIS A 432 -8.07 0.57 5.84
CA HIS A 432 -7.34 -0.36 6.72
C HIS A 432 -7.72 -0.17 8.19
N SER A 433 -7.96 1.07 8.64
CA SER A 433 -8.44 1.35 10.00
C SER A 433 -9.75 0.63 10.29
N PHE A 434 -10.72 0.69 9.36
CA PHE A 434 -11.99 -0.04 9.50
C PHE A 434 -11.80 -1.56 9.45
N ASP A 435 -10.91 -2.06 8.59
CA ASP A 435 -10.60 -3.49 8.53
C ASP A 435 -10.00 -4.01 9.85
N MET A 436 -9.20 -3.19 10.54
CA MET A 436 -8.70 -3.54 11.87
C MET A 436 -9.82 -3.53 12.93
N LEU A 437 -10.78 -2.60 12.87
CA LEU A 437 -11.96 -2.63 13.75
C LEU A 437 -12.80 -3.90 13.53
N PHE A 438 -13.03 -4.30 12.27
CA PHE A 438 -13.74 -5.56 11.98
C PHE A 438 -12.94 -6.78 12.45
N LYS A 439 -11.62 -6.77 12.30
CA LYS A 439 -10.74 -7.82 12.81
C LYS A 439 -10.84 -7.94 14.33
N ALA A 440 -10.77 -6.81 15.04
CA ALA A 440 -10.92 -6.75 16.49
C ALA A 440 -12.29 -7.28 16.92
N LEU A 441 -13.37 -6.86 16.25
CA LEU A 441 -14.73 -7.34 16.51
C LEU A 441 -14.85 -8.87 16.34
N VAL A 442 -14.32 -9.40 15.25
CA VAL A 442 -14.36 -10.86 14.98
C VAL A 442 -13.56 -11.64 16.00
N ARG A 443 -12.41 -11.12 16.46
CA ARG A 443 -11.52 -11.81 17.42
C ARG A 443 -11.95 -11.65 18.87
N ASN A 444 -12.65 -10.57 19.21
CA ASN A 444 -13.30 -10.39 20.52
C ASN A 444 -14.34 -11.49 20.80
N GLY A 445 -14.94 -12.05 19.73
CA GLY A 445 -15.88 -13.15 19.82
C GLY A 445 -17.33 -12.72 19.91
N TYR A 446 -18.21 -13.69 20.19
CA TYR A 446 -19.65 -13.49 20.16
C TYR A 446 -20.14 -12.72 21.40
N THR A 447 -20.97 -11.72 21.17
CA THR A 447 -21.64 -10.93 22.21
C THR A 447 -23.09 -10.68 21.78
N SER A 448 -23.98 -10.42 22.74
CA SER A 448 -25.40 -10.13 22.45
C SER A 448 -25.59 -8.89 21.56
N ASN A 449 -24.64 -7.96 21.60
CA ASN A 449 -24.65 -6.73 20.81
C ASN A 449 -23.81 -6.84 19.52
N PHE A 450 -23.22 -8.00 19.21
CA PHE A 450 -22.35 -8.16 18.03
C PHE A 450 -22.98 -7.66 16.72
N PRO A 451 -24.24 -8.03 16.37
CA PRO A 451 -24.88 -7.53 15.15
C PRO A 451 -25.04 -6.01 15.12
N ILE A 452 -25.31 -5.40 16.28
CA ILE A 452 -25.49 -3.95 16.41
C ILE A 452 -24.16 -3.22 16.24
N VAL A 453 -23.11 -3.70 16.92
CA VAL A 453 -21.76 -3.14 16.79
C VAL A 453 -21.24 -3.29 15.36
N LEU A 454 -21.52 -4.42 14.70
CA LEU A 454 -21.19 -4.62 13.29
C LEU A 454 -21.89 -3.57 12.40
N GLU A 455 -23.19 -3.36 12.60
CA GLU A 455 -23.96 -2.41 11.81
C GLU A 455 -23.56 -0.95 12.08
N PHE A 456 -23.25 -0.61 13.34
CA PHE A 456 -22.65 0.68 13.72
C PHE A 456 -21.34 0.94 12.94
N LEU A 457 -20.41 -0.02 12.94
CA LEU A 457 -19.15 0.09 12.20
C LEU A 457 -19.37 0.14 10.68
N LEU A 458 -20.38 -0.56 10.16
CA LEU A 458 -20.76 -0.53 8.76
C LEU A 458 -21.27 0.85 8.33
N ARG A 459 -22.12 1.49 9.14
CA ARG A 459 -22.60 2.87 8.87
C ARG A 459 -21.45 3.86 8.89
N LYS A 460 -20.55 3.76 9.87
CA LYS A 460 -19.35 4.61 9.96
C LYS A 460 -18.44 4.44 8.74
N ARG A 461 -18.19 3.20 8.33
CA ARG A 461 -17.43 2.91 7.10
C ARG A 461 -18.14 3.41 5.84
N ARG A 462 -19.47 3.26 5.73
CA ARG A 462 -20.23 3.71 4.55
C ARG A 462 -20.15 5.22 4.36
N ARG A 463 -20.15 5.99 5.46
CA ARG A 463 -19.90 7.44 5.44
C ARG A 463 -18.49 7.76 4.91
N HIS A 464 -17.47 7.03 5.40
CA HIS A 464 -16.09 7.18 4.90
C HIS A 464 -15.94 6.86 3.41
N THR A 465 -16.60 5.80 2.94
CA THR A 465 -16.48 5.33 1.55
C THR A 465 -17.47 5.98 0.60
N GLU A 466 -18.23 6.99 1.02
CA GLU A 466 -19.26 7.65 0.20
C GLU A 466 -20.23 6.62 -0.44
N GLY A 467 -20.55 5.54 0.28
CA GLY A 467 -21.40 4.44 -0.21
C GLY A 467 -20.70 3.37 -1.06
N VAL A 468 -19.45 3.59 -1.50
CA VAL A 468 -18.72 2.62 -2.34
C VAL A 468 -18.42 1.33 -1.59
N GLN A 469 -18.83 0.21 -2.19
CA GLN A 469 -18.57 -1.11 -1.63
C GLN A 469 -17.15 -1.59 -1.97
N VAL A 470 -16.28 -1.58 -0.97
CA VAL A 470 -14.92 -2.14 -1.08
C VAL A 470 -14.85 -3.49 -0.38
N PHE A 471 -14.25 -4.48 -1.04
CA PHE A 471 -14.07 -5.80 -0.46
C PHE A 471 -13.20 -5.74 0.81
N SER A 472 -13.59 -6.49 1.84
CA SER A 472 -12.83 -6.67 3.08
C SER A 472 -13.05 -8.08 3.60
N TYR A 473 -11.95 -8.78 3.85
CA TYR A 473 -11.99 -10.15 4.39
C TYR A 473 -12.63 -10.19 5.77
N TRP A 474 -12.21 -9.30 6.67
CA TRP A 474 -12.70 -9.26 8.05
C TRP A 474 -14.17 -8.86 8.10
N LEU A 475 -14.60 -7.93 7.25
CA LEU A 475 -16.02 -7.61 7.12
C LEU A 475 -16.83 -8.81 6.61
N SER A 476 -16.34 -9.53 5.59
CA SER A 476 -17.00 -10.74 5.08
C SER A 476 -17.12 -11.82 6.17
N LYS A 477 -16.07 -11.98 6.99
CA LYS A 477 -16.08 -12.88 8.15
C LYS A 477 -17.08 -12.43 9.22
N ALA A 478 -17.12 -11.14 9.55
CA ALA A 478 -18.07 -10.57 10.51
C ALA A 478 -19.53 -10.73 10.05
N ARG A 479 -19.83 -10.47 8.77
CA ARG A 479 -21.16 -10.71 8.18
C ARG A 479 -21.57 -12.17 8.25
N SER A 480 -20.64 -13.10 8.00
CA SER A 480 -20.92 -14.53 8.11
C SER A 480 -21.25 -14.94 9.55
N ILE A 481 -20.58 -14.35 10.53
CA ILE A 481 -20.88 -14.55 11.94
C ILE A 481 -22.28 -14.01 12.27
N ALA A 482 -22.56 -12.76 11.91
CA ALA A 482 -23.86 -12.15 12.18
C ALA A 482 -25.01 -12.94 11.55
N LYS A 483 -24.81 -13.49 10.35
CA LYS A 483 -25.85 -14.23 9.63
C LYS A 483 -26.15 -15.62 10.19
N PHE A 484 -25.13 -16.39 10.58
CA PHE A 484 -25.30 -17.82 10.91
C PHE A 484 -25.19 -18.13 12.40
N ASN A 485 -24.52 -17.27 13.16
CA ASN A 485 -24.29 -17.53 14.58
C ASN A 485 -25.25 -16.73 15.47
N MET A 486 -25.85 -15.63 14.99
CA MET A 486 -26.65 -14.72 15.81
C MET A 486 -28.13 -14.82 15.43
N LYS A 487 -29.03 -14.82 16.43
CA LYS A 487 -30.49 -14.85 16.23
C LYS A 487 -31.16 -13.47 16.36
N ARG A 488 -30.42 -12.43 16.78
CA ARG A 488 -30.95 -11.08 17.03
C ARG A 488 -31.02 -10.26 15.74
N GLN A 489 -32.20 -9.75 15.43
CA GLN A 489 -32.38 -8.72 14.40
C GLN A 489 -32.02 -7.34 14.97
N VAL A 490 -31.43 -6.49 14.14
CA VAL A 490 -30.98 -5.15 14.53
C VAL A 490 -32.07 -4.14 14.20
N THR A 491 -32.53 -3.38 15.18
CA THR A 491 -33.52 -2.30 15.02
C THR A 491 -32.83 -0.93 14.88
N GLU A 492 -33.53 0.09 14.37
CA GLU A 492 -32.97 1.46 14.31
C GLU A 492 -32.70 2.03 15.71
N ASN A 493 -33.58 1.78 16.68
CA ASN A 493 -33.38 2.19 18.08
C ASN A 493 -32.11 1.58 18.70
N ASP A 494 -31.81 0.31 18.37
CA ASP A 494 -30.54 -0.31 18.79
C ASP A 494 -29.33 0.47 18.26
N ILE A 495 -29.41 0.96 17.01
CA ILE A 495 -28.33 1.71 16.36
C ILE A 495 -28.20 3.12 16.91
N GLU A 496 -29.30 3.81 17.19
CA GLU A 496 -29.27 5.12 17.85
C GLU A 496 -28.60 5.03 19.22
N LYS A 497 -28.97 4.04 20.04
CA LYS A 497 -28.31 3.76 21.31
C LYS A 497 -26.83 3.45 21.15
N ALA A 498 -26.47 2.65 20.14
CA ALA A 498 -25.07 2.37 19.82
C ALA A 498 -24.31 3.64 19.41
N ASN A 499 -24.89 4.52 18.58
CA ASN A 499 -24.26 5.77 18.18
C ASN A 499 -23.98 6.67 19.39
N LEU A 500 -24.98 6.90 20.25
CA LEU A 500 -24.85 7.74 21.44
C LEU A 500 -23.72 7.24 22.37
N LEU A 501 -23.66 5.93 22.60
CA LEU A 501 -22.68 5.33 23.51
C LEU A 501 -21.29 5.17 22.88
N LEU A 502 -21.21 4.70 21.63
CA LEU A 502 -19.96 4.26 21.01
C LEU A 502 -19.23 5.40 20.28
N ASP A 503 -19.92 6.39 19.71
CA ASP A 503 -19.22 7.51 19.08
C ASP A 503 -18.61 8.46 20.11
N SER A 504 -19.19 8.59 21.29
CA SER A 504 -18.67 9.41 22.40
C SER A 504 -17.55 8.72 23.19
N ALA A 505 -17.27 7.44 22.93
CA ALA A 505 -16.23 6.69 23.63
C ALA A 505 -14.83 7.17 23.24
N LEU A 506 -14.15 7.84 24.16
CA LEU A 506 -12.81 8.41 23.99
C LEU A 506 -11.86 7.96 25.11
N TRP A 507 -10.56 8.09 24.85
CA TRP A 507 -9.54 8.05 25.91
C TRP A 507 -9.66 9.28 26.81
N THR A 508 -9.58 9.05 28.12
CA THR A 508 -9.60 10.09 29.16
C THR A 508 -8.24 10.78 29.24
N SER A 509 -8.07 11.72 30.18
CA SER A 509 -6.79 12.40 30.43
C SER A 509 -5.67 11.44 30.84
N LYS A 510 -6.01 10.28 31.43
CA LYS A 510 -5.06 9.21 31.78
C LYS A 510 -4.47 8.50 30.56
N GLY A 511 -5.03 8.74 29.36
CA GLY A 511 -4.56 8.17 28.11
C GLY A 511 -4.84 6.68 27.97
N LEU A 512 -4.10 6.04 27.07
CA LEU A 512 -4.22 4.61 26.78
C LEU A 512 -3.66 3.77 27.92
N ARG A 513 -4.39 2.72 28.31
CA ARG A 513 -3.97 1.68 29.27
C ARG A 513 -4.35 0.31 28.75
N TRP A 514 -3.42 -0.65 28.82
CA TRP A 514 -3.72 -2.02 28.39
C TRP A 514 -4.76 -2.68 29.31
N LYS A 515 -4.58 -2.55 30.64
CA LYS A 515 -5.49 -3.06 31.68
C LYS A 515 -6.56 -2.02 32.06
N CYS A 516 -7.29 -1.50 31.07
CA CYS A 516 -8.22 -0.39 31.25
C CYS A 516 -9.44 -0.66 32.16
N TRP A 517 -9.83 -1.90 32.43
CA TRP A 517 -11.08 -2.18 33.18
C TRP A 517 -11.11 -1.61 34.60
N ARG A 518 -10.03 -1.79 35.39
CA ARG A 518 -10.00 -1.34 36.79
C ARG A 518 -9.90 0.18 36.91
N GLU A 519 -9.10 0.78 36.05
CA GLU A 519 -8.78 2.21 36.09
C GLU A 519 -9.74 3.09 35.27
N SER A 520 -10.66 2.47 34.51
CA SER A 520 -11.64 3.18 33.68
C SER A 520 -12.78 3.79 34.50
N GLU A 521 -13.24 4.93 34.01
CA GLU A 521 -14.42 5.63 34.50
C GLU A 521 -15.71 4.82 34.25
N SER A 522 -16.77 5.14 34.98
CA SER A 522 -18.08 4.49 34.84
C SER A 522 -18.61 4.53 33.39
N SER A 523 -18.40 5.65 32.69
CA SER A 523 -18.73 5.86 31.28
C SER A 523 -18.03 4.85 30.35
N GLN A 524 -16.71 4.71 30.48
CA GLN A 524 -15.92 3.74 29.71
C GLN A 524 -16.29 2.30 30.04
N ARG A 525 -16.57 1.98 31.31
CA ARG A 525 -17.05 0.64 31.70
C ARG A 525 -18.40 0.30 31.07
N LYS A 526 -19.31 1.28 30.87
CA LYS A 526 -20.56 1.06 30.11
C LYS A 526 -20.26 0.67 28.66
N VAL A 527 -19.31 1.35 28.01
CA VAL A 527 -18.84 1.01 26.65
C VAL A 527 -18.25 -0.41 26.61
N PHE A 528 -17.36 -0.75 27.54
CA PHE A 528 -16.72 -2.07 27.56
C PHE A 528 -17.72 -3.21 27.76
N ARG A 529 -18.70 -3.03 28.65
CA ARG A 529 -19.82 -3.99 28.79
C ARG A 529 -20.62 -4.12 27.52
N TYR A 530 -20.93 -2.99 26.87
CA TYR A 530 -21.71 -2.99 25.63
C TYR A 530 -20.99 -3.73 24.49
N LEU A 531 -19.67 -3.57 24.38
CA LEU A 531 -18.82 -4.29 23.42
C LEU A 531 -18.56 -5.75 23.82
N GLY A 532 -18.87 -6.12 25.06
CA GLY A 532 -18.57 -7.43 25.65
C GLY A 532 -17.08 -7.66 25.97
N CYS A 533 -16.29 -6.58 26.08
CA CYS A 533 -14.89 -6.60 26.47
C CYS A 533 -14.77 -6.55 28.00
N ILE A 534 -15.17 -7.62 28.67
CA ILE A 534 -15.16 -7.73 30.13
C ILE A 534 -14.09 -8.76 30.54
N PRO A 535 -13.24 -8.48 31.55
CA PRO A 535 -12.29 -9.47 32.07
C PRO A 535 -12.99 -10.76 32.47
N THR A 536 -12.35 -11.91 32.20
CA THR A 536 -12.90 -13.24 32.50
C THR A 536 -13.27 -13.42 33.98
N THR A 537 -12.54 -12.75 34.89
CA THR A 537 -12.82 -12.75 36.33
C THR A 537 -14.15 -12.10 36.72
N VAL A 538 -14.64 -11.17 35.91
CA VAL A 538 -15.89 -10.41 36.15
C VAL A 538 -17.01 -10.86 35.20
N LYS A 539 -16.67 -11.61 34.16
CA LYS A 539 -17.62 -12.01 33.11
C LYS A 539 -18.61 -13.02 33.70
N PRO A 540 -19.92 -12.69 33.76
CA PRO A 540 -20.91 -13.64 34.24
C PRO A 540 -20.97 -14.85 33.30
N LYS A 541 -21.09 -16.06 33.86
CA LYS A 541 -21.32 -17.27 33.07
C LYS A 541 -22.64 -17.11 32.31
N PRO A 542 -22.69 -17.35 30.99
CA PRO A 542 -23.91 -17.18 30.22
C PRO A 542 -24.96 -18.18 30.70
N LYS A 543 -26.13 -17.68 31.10
CA LYS A 543 -27.28 -18.52 31.50
C LYS A 543 -27.94 -19.22 30.31
N HIS A 544 -27.87 -18.62 29.12
CA HIS A 544 -28.38 -19.17 27.87
C HIS A 544 -27.41 -18.91 26.71
N PHE A 545 -27.21 -19.90 25.84
CA PHE A 545 -26.45 -19.73 24.60
C PHE A 545 -27.33 -19.06 23.55
N VAL A 546 -27.10 -17.77 23.32
CA VAL A 546 -27.80 -16.98 22.27
C VAL A 546 -27.15 -17.17 20.89
N HIS A 547 -26.15 -18.05 20.78
CA HIS A 547 -25.30 -18.20 19.60
C HIS A 547 -25.18 -19.66 19.17
N ASP A 548 -25.25 -19.90 17.87
CA ASP A 548 -24.98 -21.23 17.30
C ASP A 548 -23.49 -21.34 16.89
N THR A 549 -22.75 -22.22 17.59
CA THR A 549 -21.34 -22.54 17.28
C THR A 549 -21.15 -23.94 16.73
N SER A 550 -22.23 -24.58 16.24
CA SER A 550 -22.20 -25.93 15.67
C SER A 550 -21.22 -26.06 14.49
N LEU A 551 -20.80 -27.30 14.23
CA LEU A 551 -20.05 -27.66 13.02
C LEU A 551 -20.84 -27.27 11.76
N GLU A 552 -22.17 -27.41 11.80
CA GLU A 552 -23.07 -27.03 10.71
C GLU A 552 -23.03 -25.52 10.44
N ALA A 553 -23.14 -24.67 11.47
CA ALA A 553 -22.99 -23.22 11.33
C ALA A 553 -21.62 -22.84 10.76
N SER A 554 -20.57 -23.55 11.15
CA SER A 554 -19.22 -23.37 10.62
C SER A 554 -19.13 -23.73 9.13
N ALA A 555 -19.71 -24.85 8.72
CA ALA A 555 -19.82 -25.25 7.31
C ALA A 555 -20.63 -24.22 6.49
N LYS A 556 -21.77 -23.74 7.01
CA LYS A 556 -22.60 -22.68 6.40
C LYS A 556 -21.81 -21.39 6.17
N LYS A 557 -21.00 -20.95 7.16
CA LYS A 557 -20.10 -19.78 7.02
C LYS A 557 -19.05 -19.97 5.92
N VAL A 558 -18.43 -21.15 5.83
CA VAL A 558 -17.45 -21.46 4.78
C VAL A 558 -18.12 -21.42 3.41
N LYS A 559 -19.22 -22.15 3.23
CA LYS A 559 -20.02 -22.17 1.99
C LYS A 559 -20.44 -20.75 1.57
N TYR A 560 -20.95 -19.95 2.50
CA TYR A 560 -21.33 -18.56 2.23
C TYR A 560 -20.16 -17.71 1.73
N LYS A 561 -19.01 -17.73 2.43
CA LYS A 561 -17.84 -16.96 2.01
C LYS A 561 -17.28 -17.44 0.67
N SER A 562 -17.28 -18.76 0.41
CA SER A 562 -16.85 -19.33 -0.87
C SER A 562 -17.79 -18.90 -2.00
N ARG A 563 -19.11 -18.90 -1.78
CA ARG A 563 -20.10 -18.40 -2.74
C ARG A 563 -19.89 -16.92 -3.06
N ILE A 564 -19.66 -16.07 -2.06
CA ILE A 564 -19.37 -14.64 -2.28
C ILE A 564 -18.10 -14.45 -3.12
N ARG A 565 -17.04 -15.22 -2.85
CA ARG A 565 -15.81 -15.17 -3.67
C ARG A 565 -16.06 -15.65 -5.10
N TYR A 566 -16.78 -16.75 -5.26
CA TYR A 566 -17.14 -17.29 -6.57
C TYR A 566 -17.90 -16.26 -7.42
N LEU A 567 -18.96 -15.67 -6.87
CA LEU A 567 -19.72 -14.61 -7.56
C LEU A 567 -18.84 -13.42 -7.92
N ALA A 568 -17.92 -13.02 -7.03
CA ALA A 568 -16.99 -11.92 -7.31
C ALA A 568 -16.01 -12.25 -8.46
N ILE A 569 -15.51 -13.49 -8.52
CA ILE A 569 -14.63 -13.97 -9.60
C ILE A 569 -15.39 -14.02 -10.92
N GLN A 570 -16.61 -14.56 -10.92
CA GLN A 570 -17.46 -14.63 -12.11
C GLN A 570 -17.81 -13.25 -12.65
N ASN A 571 -18.15 -12.31 -11.77
CA ASN A 571 -18.41 -10.94 -12.19
C ASN A 571 -17.16 -10.31 -12.83
N ALA A 572 -15.97 -10.56 -12.28
CA ALA A 572 -14.71 -10.08 -12.86
C ALA A 572 -14.38 -10.77 -14.20
N MET A 573 -14.64 -12.07 -14.34
CA MET A 573 -14.47 -12.80 -15.59
C MET A 573 -15.42 -12.31 -16.67
N ALA A 574 -16.71 -12.14 -16.36
CA ALA A 574 -17.69 -11.60 -17.30
C ALA A 574 -17.26 -10.23 -17.86
N THR A 575 -16.68 -9.35 -17.02
CA THR A 575 -16.17 -8.06 -17.48
C THR A 575 -14.92 -8.14 -18.36
N ARG A 576 -14.22 -9.28 -18.42
CA ARG A 576 -13.07 -9.48 -19.30
C ARG A 576 -13.46 -9.96 -20.69
N VAL A 577 -14.60 -10.63 -20.85
CA VAL A 577 -15.00 -11.23 -22.13
C VAL A 577 -15.04 -10.20 -23.27
N PRO A 578 -15.64 -9.00 -23.12
CA PRO A 578 -15.61 -8.00 -24.19
C PRO A 578 -14.19 -7.58 -24.58
N TYR A 579 -13.30 -7.47 -23.58
CA TYR A 579 -11.89 -7.10 -23.77
C TYR A 579 -11.05 -8.18 -24.45
N ALA A 580 -11.50 -9.45 -24.42
CA ALA A 580 -10.84 -10.54 -25.13
C ALA A 580 -11.19 -10.53 -26.63
N HIS A 581 -12.37 -10.05 -26.99
CA HIS A 581 -12.80 -9.93 -28.38
C HIS A 581 -12.23 -8.68 -29.06
N ASP A 582 -12.45 -7.51 -28.46
CA ASP A 582 -11.91 -6.24 -28.95
C ASP A 582 -11.62 -5.31 -27.77
N ARG A 583 -10.34 -5.15 -27.47
CA ARG A 583 -9.89 -4.33 -26.33
C ARG A 583 -10.26 -2.86 -26.48
N TYR A 584 -10.10 -2.30 -27.67
CA TYR A 584 -10.25 -0.87 -27.90
C TYR A 584 -11.73 -0.49 -27.92
N ARG A 585 -12.56 -1.30 -28.58
CA ARG A 585 -14.01 -1.13 -28.56
C ARG A 585 -14.57 -1.30 -27.15
N ALA A 586 -14.18 -2.37 -26.43
CA ALA A 586 -14.63 -2.59 -25.06
C ALA A 586 -14.21 -1.45 -24.11
N LEU A 587 -13.00 -0.91 -24.26
CA LEU A 587 -12.55 0.25 -23.49
C LEU A 587 -13.40 1.48 -23.81
N LYS A 588 -13.65 1.76 -25.09
CA LYS A 588 -14.46 2.90 -25.55
C LYS A 588 -15.89 2.83 -24.99
N GLU A 589 -16.51 1.66 -25.03
CA GLU A 589 -17.85 1.42 -24.47
C GLU A 589 -17.86 1.57 -22.94
N GLU A 590 -16.85 1.04 -22.23
CA GLU A 590 -16.73 1.21 -20.78
C GLU A 590 -16.58 2.69 -20.38
N LEU A 591 -15.78 3.46 -21.12
CA LEU A 591 -15.57 4.89 -20.85
C LEU A 591 -16.85 5.71 -21.05
N ARG A 592 -17.60 5.48 -22.14
CA ARG A 592 -18.90 6.13 -22.40
C ARG A 592 -19.94 5.80 -21.34
N TYR A 593 -20.09 4.51 -21.01
CA TYR A 593 -21.04 4.06 -19.99
C TYR A 593 -20.77 4.70 -18.62
N ARG A 594 -19.53 5.07 -18.34
CA ARG A 594 -19.11 5.66 -17.08
C ARG A 594 -19.06 7.19 -17.10
N GLY A 595 -19.39 7.83 -18.22
CA GLY A 595 -19.32 9.28 -18.38
C GLY A 595 -17.90 9.83 -18.30
N ILE A 596 -16.91 9.02 -18.69
CA ILE A 596 -15.49 9.39 -18.70
C ILE A 596 -15.08 9.94 -20.08
N MET A 597 -15.74 9.48 -21.15
CA MET A 597 -15.49 9.89 -22.53
C MET A 597 -16.79 10.27 -23.22
#